data_AF-A0A2E8HK03-F1
#
_entry.id   AF-A0A2E8HK03-F1
#
_cell.length_a   1.000
_cell.length_b   1.000
_cell.length_c   1.000
_cell.angle_alpha   90.00
_cell.angle_beta   90.00
_cell.angle_gamma   90.00
#
_symmetry.space_group_name_H-M   'P 1'
#
loop_
_entity.id
_entity.type
_entity.pdbx_description
1 polymer ?
#
loop_
_entity_poly.entity_id
_entity_poly.type
_entity_poly.pdbx_seq_one_letter_code
_entity_poly.pdbx_strand_id
1 'polypeptide(L)'
;MPVTTFPLGSLNLPCAGGVYFRVYPYRMVRRMFRSLNGRDERIVFYLHPWEIDPDHPRIPLNPGLKLRHYWALGKTEEKLERLCTDFRFASINRVLDV
;
A
#
# COMPACT_ATOMS: atom_id res chain seq x y z
N MET A 1 0.30 2.64 13.78
CA MET A 1 0.35 1.18 13.54
C MET A 1 1.39 0.88 12.48
N PRO A 2 2.13 -0.24 12.56
CA PRO A 2 3.10 -0.60 11.54
C PRO A 2 2.40 -0.95 10.21
N VAL A 3 3.16 -0.86 9.12
CA VAL A 3 2.72 -1.36 7.82
C VAL A 3 2.54 -2.88 7.88
N THR A 4 1.47 -3.41 7.29
CA THR A 4 1.33 -4.87 7.17
C THR A 4 2.38 -5.45 6.22
N THR A 5 2.97 -6.57 6.63
CA THR A 5 3.92 -7.34 5.86
C THR A 5 3.33 -8.70 5.47
N PHE A 6 3.76 -9.22 4.32
CA PHE A 6 3.46 -10.57 3.87
C PHE A 6 4.69 -11.47 4.11
N PRO A 7 4.57 -12.57 4.88
CA PRO A 7 5.68 -13.47 5.09
C PRO A 7 5.95 -14.31 3.83
N LEU A 8 7.17 -14.25 3.33
CA LEU A 8 7.67 -15.04 2.20
C LEU A 8 8.98 -15.73 2.61
N GLY A 9 8.87 -17.00 3.05
CA GLY A 9 9.99 -17.72 3.62
C GLY A 9 10.49 -17.03 4.90
N SER A 10 11.77 -16.69 4.95
CA SER A 10 12.39 -15.93 6.05
C SER A 10 12.25 -14.42 5.92
N LEU A 11 11.61 -13.91 4.86
CA LEU A 11 11.46 -12.49 4.57
C LEU A 11 10.06 -11.99 4.92
N ASN A 12 9.98 -10.73 5.37
CA ASN A 12 8.71 -10.01 5.53
C ASN A 12 8.64 -8.90 4.48
N LEU A 13 7.82 -9.12 3.45
CA LEU A 13 7.63 -8.17 2.36
C LEU A 13 6.57 -7.13 2.74
N PRO A 14 6.84 -5.82 2.74
CA PRO A 14 5.80 -4.82 2.97
C PRO A 14 4.75 -4.90 1.86
N CYS A 15 3.49 -5.11 2.21
CA CYS A 15 2.43 -5.37 1.23
C CYS A 15 1.36 -4.28 1.16
N ALA A 16 1.40 -3.31 2.08
CA ALA A 16 0.39 -2.26 2.20
C ALA A 16 1.03 -0.86 2.10
N GLY A 17 0.50 -0.01 1.22
CA GLY A 17 0.93 1.39 1.12
C GLY A 17 2.32 1.66 0.55
N GLY A 18 2.67 2.95 0.54
CA GLY A 18 4.01 3.43 0.23
C GLY A 18 4.53 3.07 -1.17
N VAL A 19 5.86 3.13 -1.31
CA VAL A 19 6.54 2.74 -2.55
C VAL A 19 6.23 1.30 -2.96
N TYR A 20 6.04 0.38 -2.01
CA TYR A 20 5.75 -1.02 -2.28
C TYR A 20 4.42 -1.21 -2.99
N PHE A 21 3.36 -0.56 -2.49
CA PHE A 21 2.07 -0.58 -3.15
C PHE A 21 2.15 0.05 -4.53
N ARG A 22 2.91 1.14 -4.72
CA ARG A 22 3.06 1.75 -6.06
C ARG A 22 3.71 0.80 -7.06
N VAL A 23 4.81 0.16 -6.67
CA VAL A 23 5.67 -0.59 -7.60
C VAL A 23 5.20 -2.02 -7.84
N TYR A 24 4.57 -2.66 -6.86
CA TYR A 24 4.10 -4.03 -7.02
C TYR A 24 2.91 -4.12 -7.98
N PRO A 25 2.84 -5.15 -8.85
CA PRO A 25 1.64 -5.39 -9.65
C PRO A 25 0.41 -5.57 -8.76
N TYR A 26 -0.73 -4.99 -9.12
CA TYR A 26 -1.96 -5.08 -8.30
C TYR A 26 -2.38 -6.53 -8.01
N ARG A 27 -2.23 -7.43 -9.00
CA ARG A 27 -2.50 -8.87 -8.83
C ARG A 27 -1.70 -9.50 -7.69
N MET A 28 -0.46 -9.05 -7.50
CA MET A 28 0.42 -9.51 -6.42
C MET A 28 -0.09 -9.00 -5.06
N VAL A 29 -0.39 -7.70 -4.96
CA VAL A 29 -0.97 -7.11 -3.73
C VAL A 29 -2.27 -7.80 -3.34
N ARG A 30 -3.18 -7.97 -4.29
CA ARG A 30 -4.45 -8.67 -4.09
C ARG A 30 -4.26 -10.11 -3.61
N ARG A 31 -3.27 -10.85 -4.14
CA ARG A 31 -2.97 -12.21 -3.69
C ARG A 31 -2.46 -12.22 -2.25
N MET A 32 -1.56 -11.30 -1.90
CA MET A 32 -1.06 -11.15 -0.53
C MET A 32 -2.20 -10.83 0.43
N PHE A 33 -3.06 -9.88 0.10
CA PHE A 33 -4.20 -9.49 0.94
C PHE A 33 -5.21 -10.61 1.13
N ARG A 34 -5.57 -11.33 0.06
CA ARG A 34 -6.45 -12.52 0.17
C ARG A 34 -5.85 -13.61 1.03
N SER A 35 -4.54 -13.83 0.93
CA SER A 35 -3.85 -14.83 1.75
C SER A 35 -3.82 -14.44 3.22
N LEU A 36 -3.61 -13.17 3.55
CA LEU A 36 -3.59 -12.69 4.94
C LEU A 36 -5.00 -12.72 5.54
N ASN A 37 -6.01 -12.25 4.81
CA ASN A 37 -7.41 -12.36 5.24
C ASN A 37 -7.84 -13.82 5.44
N GLY A 38 -7.39 -14.75 4.58
CA GLY A 38 -7.68 -16.18 4.73
C GLY A 38 -6.98 -16.85 5.92
N ARG A 39 -6.06 -16.15 6.59
CA ARG A 39 -5.41 -16.54 7.84
C ARG A 39 -5.96 -15.76 9.05
N ASP A 40 -7.06 -15.03 8.85
CA ASP A 40 -7.66 -14.11 9.82
C ASP A 40 -6.70 -13.01 10.32
N GLU A 41 -5.69 -12.66 9.52
CA GLU A 41 -4.75 -11.59 9.84
C GLU A 41 -5.34 -10.21 9.45
N ARG A 42 -5.28 -9.26 10.39
CA ARG A 42 -5.74 -7.88 10.16
C ARG A 42 -4.72 -7.12 9.31
N ILE A 43 -5.20 -6.49 8.24
CA ILE A 43 -4.37 -5.70 7.34
C ILE A 43 -4.54 -4.20 7.63
N VAL A 44 -3.43 -3.51 7.87
CA VAL A 44 -3.35 -2.07 7.99
C VAL A 44 -2.73 -1.51 6.71
N PHE A 45 -3.50 -0.69 6.01
CA PHE A 45 -3.06 0.04 4.83
C PHE A 45 -3.02 1.54 5.12
N TYR A 46 -1.96 2.21 4.68
CA TYR A 46 -1.86 3.67 4.72
C TYR A 46 -1.24 4.18 3.43
N LEU A 47 -1.53 5.42 3.10
CA LEU A 47 -0.93 6.17 2.01
C LEU A 47 -0.79 7.62 2.44
N HIS A 48 0.18 8.32 1.88
CA HIS A 48 0.26 9.78 1.98
C HIS A 48 -0.58 10.41 0.86
N PRO A 49 -1.26 11.54 1.11
CA PRO A 49 -2.12 12.18 0.11
C PRO A 49 -1.41 12.46 -1.23
N TRP A 50 -0.12 12.80 -1.20
CA TRP A 50 0.67 13.05 -2.42
C TRP A 50 0.88 11.79 -3.27
N GLU A 51 0.69 10.58 -2.72
CA GLU A 51 0.89 9.33 -3.48
C GLU A 51 -0.18 9.10 -4.54
N ILE A 52 -1.33 9.80 -4.44
CA ILE A 52 -2.46 9.77 -5.38
C ILE A 52 -2.60 11.08 -6.18
N ASP A 53 -1.71 12.05 -6.00
CA ASP A 53 -1.70 13.32 -6.73
C ASP A 53 -0.47 13.39 -7.66
N PRO A 54 -0.47 12.75 -8.84
CA PRO A 54 0.72 12.68 -9.69
C PRO A 54 1.22 14.04 -10.20
N ASP A 55 0.37 15.06 -10.15
CA ASP A 55 0.63 16.42 -10.62
C ASP A 55 1.07 17.38 -9.50
N HIS A 56 1.25 16.86 -8.29
CA HIS A 56 1.74 17.63 -7.15
C HIS A 56 3.09 18.34 -7.48
N PRO A 57 3.35 19.53 -6.92
CA PRO A 57 4.60 20.25 -7.16
C PRO A 57 5.83 19.39 -6.88
N ARG A 58 6.80 19.41 -7.81
CA ARG A 58 8.04 18.66 -7.65
C ARG A 58 9.04 19.45 -6.84
N ILE A 59 9.60 18.81 -5.82
CA ILE A 59 10.65 19.38 -4.97
C ILE A 59 12.02 18.84 -5.39
N PRO A 60 13.09 19.64 -5.27
CA PRO A 60 14.45 19.18 -5.52
C PRO A 60 14.84 18.14 -4.47
N LEU A 61 15.24 16.95 -4.92
CA LEU A 61 15.62 15.82 -4.07
C LEU A 61 16.87 15.14 -4.63
N ASN A 62 17.67 14.54 -3.75
CA ASN A 62 18.77 13.66 -4.13
C ASN A 62 18.26 12.52 -5.03
N PRO A 63 19.03 12.05 -6.05
CA PRO A 63 18.53 11.13 -7.07
C PRO A 63 17.83 9.86 -6.54
N GLY A 64 18.39 9.23 -5.50
CA GLY A 64 17.80 8.03 -4.90
C GLY A 64 16.47 8.29 -4.20
N LEU A 65 16.33 9.45 -3.54
CA LEU A 65 15.10 9.87 -2.89
C LEU A 65 14.06 10.29 -3.93
N LYS A 66 14.48 11.03 -4.96
CA LYS A 66 13.66 11.43 -6.10
C LYS A 66 13.04 10.21 -6.78
N LEU A 67 13.83 9.16 -7.01
CA LEU A 67 13.33 7.91 -7.60
C LEU A 67 12.23 7.31 -6.73
N ARG A 68 12.47 7.08 -5.44
CA ARG A 68 11.47 6.46 -4.54
C ARG A 68 10.20 7.30 -4.39
N HIS A 69 10.36 8.63 -4.38
CA HIS A 69 9.26 9.57 -4.24
C HIS A 69 8.39 9.56 -5.50
N TYR A 70 8.96 9.75 -6.69
CA TYR A 70 8.15 9.93 -7.91
C TYR A 70 7.85 8.65 -8.70
N TRP A 71 8.37 7.49 -8.30
CA TRP A 71 8.17 6.25 -9.05
C TRP A 71 6.73 5.74 -8.95
N ALA A 72 6.12 5.54 -10.13
CA ALA A 72 4.80 4.92 -10.33
C ALA A 72 3.60 5.67 -9.71
N LEU A 73 3.68 7.00 -9.54
CA LEU A 73 2.59 7.83 -9.00
C LEU A 73 1.29 7.76 -9.80
N GLY A 74 1.37 7.84 -11.12
CA GLY A 74 0.18 7.89 -12.00
C GLY A 74 -0.66 6.60 -12.05
N LYS A 75 -0.33 5.57 -11.27
CA LYS A 75 -1.11 4.33 -11.17
C LYS A 75 -1.62 4.05 -9.76
N THR A 76 -1.25 4.86 -8.77
CA THR A 76 -1.58 4.60 -7.36
C THR A 76 -3.08 4.70 -7.13
N GLU A 77 -3.73 5.73 -7.66
CA GLU A 77 -5.15 6.00 -7.47
C GLU A 77 -6.02 4.87 -8.06
N GLU A 78 -5.84 4.53 -9.34
CA GLU A 78 -6.55 3.40 -9.99
C GLU A 78 -6.38 2.08 -9.21
N LYS A 79 -5.18 1.84 -8.66
CA LYS A 79 -4.92 0.65 -7.85
C LYS A 79 -5.62 0.71 -6.50
N LEU A 80 -5.72 1.89 -5.89
CA LEU A 80 -6.42 2.11 -4.64
C LEU A 80 -7.93 1.89 -4.83
N GLU A 81 -8.52 2.41 -5.90
CA GLU A 81 -9.93 2.19 -6.23
C GLU A 81 -10.24 0.70 -6.39
N ARG A 82 -9.39 -0.03 -7.11
CA ARG A 82 -9.50 -1.49 -7.24
C ARG A 82 -9.39 -2.19 -5.90
N LEU A 83 -8.46 -1.76 -5.04
CA LEU A 83 -8.28 -2.31 -3.71
C LEU A 83 -9.53 -2.12 -2.85
N CYS A 84 -10.12 -0.92 -2.85
CA CYS A 84 -11.36 -0.62 -2.13
C CYS A 84 -12.58 -1.35 -2.71
N THR A 85 -12.53 -1.74 -3.98
CA THR A 85 -13.59 -2.55 -4.62
C THR A 85 -13.46 -4.03 -4.24
N ASP A 86 -12.23 -4.56 -4.25
CA ASP A 86 -11.97 -5.99 -3.99
C ASP A 86 -12.02 -6.36 -2.49
N PHE A 87 -11.86 -5.39 -1.59
CA PHE A 87 -11.78 -5.61 -0.14
C PHE A 87 -12.63 -4.61 0.64
N ARG A 88 -13.18 -5.06 1.78
CA ARG A 88 -13.87 -4.17 2.72
C ARG A 88 -12.89 -3.63 3.75
N PHE A 89 -12.91 -2.32 3.92
CA PHE A 89 -12.14 -1.62 4.95
C PHE A 89 -13.07 -1.14 6.06
N ALA A 90 -12.51 -1.00 7.26
CA ALA A 90 -13.15 -0.40 8.41
C ALA A 90 -12.17 0.55 9.10
N SER A 91 -12.69 1.46 9.92
CA SER A 91 -11.84 2.32 10.75
C SER A 91 -11.04 1.48 11.74
N ILE A 92 -9.84 1.95 12.11
CA ILE A 92 -8.99 1.27 13.08
C ILE A 92 -9.71 1.09 14.42
N ASN A 93 -10.40 2.13 14.91
CA ASN A 93 -11.20 2.08 16.14
C ASN A 93 -12.23 0.93 16.09
N ARG A 94 -12.96 0.78 14.98
CA ARG A 94 -13.95 -0.29 14.82
C ARG A 94 -13.35 -1.70 14.80
N VAL A 95 -12.11 -1.86 14.34
CA VAL A 95 -11.46 -3.17 14.24
C VAL A 95 -10.76 -3.58 15.54
N LEU A 96 -10.35 -2.59 16.34
CA LEU A 96 -9.55 -2.80 17.55
C LEU A 96 -10.31 -2.54 18.86
N ASP A 97 -11.55 -2.06 18.79
CA ASP A 97 -12.37 -1.69 19.94
C ASP A 97 -11.65 -0.73 20.92
N VAL A 98 -10.90 0.23 20.37
CA VAL A 98 -10.15 1.28 21.09
C VAL A 98 -10.52 2.68 20.62
#